data_AF-A0A4Y2RT03-F1
#
_entry.id   AF-A0A4Y2RT03-F1
#
_cell.length_a   1.000
_cell.length_b   1.000
_cell.length_c   1.000
_cell.angle_alpha   90.00
_cell.angle_beta   90.00
_cell.angle_gamma   90.00
#
_symmetry.space_group_name_H-M   'P 1'
#
loop_
_entity.id
_entity.type
_entity.pdbx_description
1 polymer ?
#
loop_
_entity_poly.entity_id
_entity_poly.type
_entity_poly.pdbx_seq_one_letter_code
_entity_poly.pdbx_strand_id
1 'polypeptide(L)'
;MNPEITALNRLHGALRQSVTKLENYIKQGASEDKVVLETELTKVDIMRKKLFDLQKRYYELPPETDEAIEQMETSLEEMEVSLKYLISKYCRVDKVSVDNQLDASNE
;
A
#
# COMPACT_ATOMS: atom_id res chain seq x y z
N MET A 1 20.52 -0.04 27.47
CA MET A 1 19.78 -0.28 26.20
C MET A 1 20.46 0.54 25.12
N ASN A 2 20.83 -0.07 23.99
CA ASN A 2 21.45 0.68 22.89
C ASN A 2 20.39 1.63 22.28
N PRO A 3 20.66 2.95 22.18
CA PRO A 3 19.71 3.91 21.61
C PRO A 3 19.33 3.61 20.16
N GLU A 4 20.24 3.02 19.38
CA GLU A 4 20.00 2.66 17.98
C GLU A 4 19.00 1.51 17.86
N ILE A 5 19.18 0.46 18.68
CA ILE A 5 18.23 -0.66 18.80
C ILE A 5 16.84 -0.16 19.23
N THR A 6 16.80 0.84 20.13
CA THR A 6 15.55 1.45 20.59
C THR A 6 14.84 2.22 19.47
N ALA A 7 15.58 3.02 18.71
CA ALA A 7 15.04 3.77 17.58
C ALA A 7 14.52 2.84 16.48
N LEU A 8 15.24 1.74 16.25
CA LEU A 8 14.89 0.70 15.29
C LEU A 8 13.58 0.00 15.66
N ASN A 9 13.44 -0.44 16.90
CA ASN A 9 12.21 -1.09 17.40
C ASN A 9 11.00 -0.16 17.33
N ARG A 10 11.19 1.15 17.56
CA ARG A 10 10.11 2.15 17.39
C ARG A 10 9.71 2.31 15.93
N LEU A 11 10.69 2.34 15.02
CA LEU A 11 10.42 2.44 13.58
C LEU A 11 9.71 1.17 13.07
N HIS A 12 10.15 -0.01 13.50
CA HIS A 12 9.50 -1.28 13.20
C HIS A 12 8.04 -1.30 13.70
N GLY A 13 7.80 -0.93 14.96
CA GLY A 13 6.44 -0.87 15.51
C GLY A 13 5.53 0.12 14.78
N ALA A 14 6.04 1.29 14.42
CA ALA A 14 5.29 2.29 13.65
C ALA A 14 4.95 1.77 12.23
N LEU A 15 5.90 1.07 11.60
CA LEU A 15 5.71 0.51 10.27
C LEU A 15 4.67 -0.61 10.28
N ARG A 16 4.71 -1.51 11.27
CA ARG A 16 3.68 -2.55 11.47
C ARG A 16 2.28 -1.95 11.62
N GLN A 17 2.14 -0.89 12.41
CA GLN A 17 0.83 -0.22 12.57
C GLN A 17 0.32 0.39 11.26
N SER A 18 1.21 0.99 10.46
CA SER A 18 0.84 1.54 9.15
C SER A 18 0.41 0.45 8.17
N VAL A 19 1.13 -0.67 8.13
CA VAL A 19 0.78 -1.86 7.33
C VAL A 19 -0.62 -2.37 7.72
N THR A 20 -0.88 -2.61 9.00
CA THR A 20 -2.19 -3.10 9.45
C THR A 20 -3.33 -2.13 9.11
N LYS A 21 -3.11 -0.80 9.18
CA LYS A 21 -4.12 0.18 8.79
C LYS A 21 -4.45 0.10 7.30
N LEU A 22 -3.43 -0.04 6.46
CA LEU A 22 -3.59 -0.17 5.01
C LEU A 22 -4.24 -1.49 4.61
N GLU A 23 -3.87 -2.60 5.24
CA GLU A 23 -4.54 -3.89 5.01
C GLU A 23 -6.02 -3.82 5.34
N ASN A 24 -6.39 -3.19 6.46
CA ASN A 24 -7.78 -3.02 6.85
C ASN A 24 -8.55 -2.14 5.88
N TYR A 25 -7.92 -1.07 5.41
CA TYR A 25 -8.47 -0.18 4.39
C TYR A 25 -8.82 -0.95 3.10
N ILE A 26 -7.87 -1.74 2.57
CA ILE A 26 -8.09 -2.56 1.36
C ILE A 26 -9.19 -3.60 1.60
N LYS A 27 -9.19 -4.28 2.76
CA LYS A 27 -10.20 -5.30 3.12
C LYS A 27 -11.61 -4.73 3.26
N GLN A 28 -11.75 -3.48 3.69
CA GLN A 28 -13.05 -2.82 3.79
C GLN A 28 -13.70 -2.56 2.42
N GLY A 29 -12.97 -2.82 1.31
CA GLY A 29 -13.52 -2.76 -0.04
C GLY A 29 -14.08 -1.39 -0.37
N ALA A 30 -13.52 -0.35 0.24
CA ALA A 30 -14.09 0.97 0.20
C ALA A 30 -14.09 1.50 -1.24
N SER A 31 -15.24 2.07 -1.61
CA SER A 31 -15.52 2.72 -2.89
C SER A 31 -14.74 4.03 -3.01
N GLU A 32 -13.43 4.00 -2.81
CA GLU A 32 -12.64 5.21 -2.67
C GLU A 32 -12.19 5.75 -4.02
N ASP A 33 -12.16 7.08 -4.07
CA ASP A 33 -11.65 7.85 -5.20
C ASP A 33 -10.25 7.37 -5.57
N LYS A 34 -9.98 7.34 -6.88
CA LYS A 34 -8.67 7.06 -7.45
C LYS A 34 -7.55 7.87 -6.76
N VAL A 35 -7.80 9.14 -6.42
CA VAL A 35 -6.83 10.01 -5.73
C VAL A 35 -6.44 9.46 -4.35
N VAL A 36 -7.39 8.87 -3.62
CA VAL A 36 -7.11 8.26 -2.31
C VAL A 36 -6.27 7.00 -2.49
N LEU A 37 -6.61 6.15 -3.46
CA LEU A 37 -5.83 4.95 -3.76
C LEU A 37 -4.39 5.27 -4.21
N GLU A 38 -4.20 6.31 -5.03
CA GLU A 38 -2.87 6.82 -5.41
C GLU A 38 -2.08 7.35 -4.20
N THR A 39 -2.78 7.97 -3.25
CA THR A 39 -2.18 8.42 -1.98
C THR A 39 -1.74 7.23 -1.12
N GLU A 40 -2.56 6.19 -0.99
CA GLU A 40 -2.18 4.96 -0.27
C GLU A 40 -1.00 4.25 -0.95
N LEU A 41 -0.96 4.22 -2.28
CA LEU A 41 0.17 3.67 -3.03
C LEU A 41 1.48 4.44 -2.71
N THR A 42 1.40 5.77 -2.65
CA THR A 42 2.54 6.60 -2.24
C THR A 42 3.00 6.30 -0.81
N LYS A 43 2.07 5.98 0.11
CA LYS A 43 2.43 5.57 1.47
C LYS A 43 3.15 4.23 1.49
N VAL A 44 2.77 3.27 0.63
CA VAL A 44 3.50 1.99 0.46
C VAL A 44 4.94 2.25 0.02
N ASP A 45 5.17 3.17 -0.93
CA ASP A 45 6.52 3.53 -1.36
C ASP A 45 7.36 4.17 -0.25
N ILE A 46 6.76 5.05 0.55
CA ILE A 46 7.43 5.65 1.72
C ILE A 46 7.79 4.56 2.74
N MET A 47 6.90 3.59 2.96
CA MET A 47 7.13 2.48 3.87
C MET A 47 8.27 1.57 3.41
N ARG A 48 8.36 1.25 2.11
CA ARG A 48 9.49 0.50 1.55
C ARG A 48 10.82 1.21 1.76
N LYS A 49 10.88 2.52 1.50
CA LYS A 49 12.10 3.30 1.74
C LYS A 49 12.53 3.23 3.21
N LYS A 50 11.57 3.36 4.13
CA LYS A 50 11.83 3.23 5.58
C LYS A 50 12.27 1.83 5.98
N LEU A 51 11.71 0.78 5.38
CA LEU A 51 12.10 -0.61 5.62
C LEU A 51 13.50 -0.90 5.09
N PHE A 52 13.84 -0.39 3.90
CA PHE A 52 15.18 -0.48 3.34
C PHE A 52 16.23 0.25 4.20
N ASP A 53 15.90 1.45 4.68
CA ASP A 53 16.76 2.19 5.62
C ASP A 53 16.90 1.44 6.96
N LEU A 54 15.85 0.73 7.41
CA LEU A 54 15.87 -0.14 8.59
C LEU A 54 16.85 -1.29 8.37
N GLN A 55 16.71 -2.03 7.25
CA GLN A 55 17.60 -3.14 6.85
C GLN A 55 19.06 -2.71 6.72
N LYS A 56 19.33 -1.54 6.16
CA LYS A 56 20.71 -1.04 6.02
C LYS A 56 21.38 -0.77 7.37
N ARG A 57 20.62 -0.37 8.39
CA ARG A 57 21.12 -0.18 9.76
C ARG A 57 21.21 -1.50 10.54
N TYR A 58 20.73 -2.60 9.97
CA TYR A 58 20.60 -3.90 10.61
C TYR A 58 21.87 -4.76 10.59
N TYR A 59 22.98 -4.27 10.01
CA TYR A 59 24.27 -4.99 9.94
C TYR A 59 24.87 -5.39 11.31
N GLU A 60 24.31 -4.96 12.44
CA GLU A 60 24.78 -5.30 13.80
C GLU A 60 23.79 -6.09 14.67
N LEU A 61 22.66 -6.60 14.14
CA LEU A 61 21.58 -7.17 14.95
C LEU A 61 21.26 -8.66 14.65
N PRO A 62 20.57 -9.36 15.59
CA PRO A 62 20.36 -10.81 15.51
C PRO A 62 19.44 -11.26 14.36
N PRO A 63 19.62 -12.50 13.86
CA PRO A 63 18.90 -13.08 12.72
C PRO A 63 17.39 -13.25 12.93
N GLU A 64 16.91 -13.16 14.18
CA GLU A 64 15.48 -13.19 14.52
C GLU A 64 14.69 -12.02 13.91
N THR A 65 15.39 -11.01 13.35
CA THR A 65 14.73 -9.89 12.70
C THR A 65 14.53 -10.06 11.20
N ASP A 66 15.17 -11.07 10.59
CA ASP A 66 15.05 -11.30 9.15
C ASP A 66 13.63 -11.75 8.78
N GLU A 67 13.01 -12.63 9.57
CA GLU A 67 11.65 -13.12 9.29
C GLU A 67 10.59 -12.02 9.39
N ALA A 68 10.69 -11.13 10.38
CA ALA A 68 9.73 -10.03 10.54
C ALA A 68 9.85 -9.01 9.39
N ILE A 69 11.06 -8.77 8.92
CA ILE A 69 11.33 -7.89 7.77
C ILE A 69 10.79 -8.53 6.49
N GLU A 70 11.05 -9.81 6.23
CA GLU A 70 10.53 -10.54 5.07
C GLU A 70 8.99 -10.56 5.03
N GLN A 71 8.34 -10.79 6.18
CA GLN A 71 6.87 -10.73 6.28
C GLN A 71 6.35 -9.34 5.92
N MET A 72 7.03 -8.27 6.36
CA MET A 72 6.64 -6.91 6.03
C MET A 72 6.89 -6.54 4.57
N GLU A 73 7.97 -7.04 3.96
CA GLU A 73 8.20 -6.90 2.51
C GLU A 73 7.08 -7.55 1.71
N THR A 74 6.73 -8.78 2.08
CA THR A 74 5.62 -9.53 1.47
C THR A 74 4.30 -8.76 1.59
N SER A 75 3.94 -8.29 2.79
CA SER A 75 2.73 -7.49 2.99
C SER A 75 2.72 -6.20 2.14
N LEU A 76 3.86 -5.52 2.02
CA LEU A 76 3.98 -4.31 1.21
C LEU A 76 3.83 -4.60 -0.30
N GLU A 77 4.33 -5.73 -0.78
CA GLU A 77 4.13 -6.19 -2.16
C GLU A 77 2.66 -6.53 -2.44
N GLU A 78 2.01 -7.31 -1.57
CA GLU A 78 0.60 -7.66 -1.71
C GLU A 78 -0.31 -6.43 -1.70
N MET A 79 -0.03 -5.45 -0.83
CA MET A 79 -0.76 -4.18 -0.79
C MET A 79 -0.56 -3.35 -2.05
N GLU A 80 0.67 -3.26 -2.58
CA GLU A 80 0.93 -2.55 -3.84
C GLU A 80 0.13 -3.17 -4.99
N VAL A 81 0.16 -4.51 -5.12
CA VAL A 81 -0.57 -5.23 -6.17
C VAL A 81 -2.07 -4.95 -6.04
N SER A 82 -2.61 -5.01 -4.82
CA SER A 82 -4.02 -4.76 -4.54
C SER A 82 -4.43 -3.33 -4.89
N LEU A 83 -3.64 -2.33 -4.51
CA LEU A 83 -3.91 -0.91 -4.81
C LEU A 83 -3.83 -0.63 -6.31
N LYS A 84 -2.81 -1.15 -7.01
CA LYS A 84 -2.69 -1.03 -8.48
C LYS A 84 -3.88 -1.66 -9.19
N TYR A 85 -4.35 -2.82 -8.71
CA TYR A 85 -5.54 -3.47 -9.24
C TYR A 85 -6.80 -2.59 -9.05
N LEU A 86 -7.01 -2.05 -7.85
CA LEU A 86 -8.14 -1.16 -7.57
C LEU A 86 -8.10 0.10 -8.44
N ILE A 87 -6.96 0.79 -8.53
CA ILE A 87 -6.78 1.98 -9.39
C ILE A 87 -7.09 1.65 -10.85
N SER A 88 -6.59 0.52 -11.37
CA SER A 88 -6.85 0.06 -12.73
C SER A 88 -8.33 -0.23 -12.99
N LYS A 89 -9.03 -0.80 -12.00
CA LYS A 89 -10.48 -1.02 -12.05
C LYS A 89 -11.24 0.30 -12.17
N TYR A 90 -10.89 1.33 -11.39
CA TYR A 90 -11.51 2.66 -11.50
C TYR A 90 -11.22 3.35 -12.84
N CYS A 91 -10.00 3.25 -13.37
CA CYS A 91 -9.66 3.77 -14.70
C CYS A 91 -10.50 3.16 -15.85
N ARG A 92 -11.12 1.99 -15.67
CA ARG A 92 -12.04 1.41 -16.67
C ARG A 92 -13.45 2.00 -16.62
N VAL A 93 -13.85 2.60 -15.49
CA VAL A 93 -15.20 3.16 -15.29
C VAL A 93 -15.35 4.50 -16.00
N ASP A 94 -14.26 5.25 -16.21
CA ASP A 94 -14.27 6.53 -16.95
C ASP A 94 -14.51 6.40 -18.47
N LYS A 95 -14.65 5.18 -19.00
CA LYS A 95 -14.84 4.92 -20.44
C LYS A 95 -16.29 4.62 -20.85
N VAL A 96 -17.28 5.06 -20.07
CA VAL A 96 -18.70 4.91 -20.44
C VAL A 96 -19.40 6.27 -20.43
N SER A 97 -19.20 7.03 -21.50
CA SER A 97 -20.03 8.13 -22.03
C SER A 97 -19.21 8.65 -23.22
N VAL A 98 -19.50 8.28 -24.46
CA VAL A 98 -20.62 8.76 -25.27
C VAL A 98 -20.92 7.67 -26.31
N ASP A 99 -22.16 7.21 -26.38
CA ASP A 99 -22.85 6.81 -27.62
C ASP A 99 -24.19 6.18 -27.23
N ASN A 100 -25.12 7.03 -26.81
CA ASN A 100 -26.53 6.70 -26.85
C ASN A 100 -27.29 7.99 -27.18
N GLN A 101 -27.29 8.32 -28.47
CA GLN A 101 -28.27 9.20 -29.09
C GLN A 101 -28.34 8.86 -30.58
N LEU A 102 -29.23 7.96 -30.93
CA LEU A 102 -30.08 8.12 -32.11
C LEU A 102 -31.46 7.64 -31.70
N ASP A 103 -32.21 8.65 -31.29
CA ASP A 103 -33.61 8.62 -30.95
C ASP A 103 -34.40 7.94 -32.08
N ALA A 104 -35.19 6.95 -31.69
CA ALA A 104 -36.19 6.33 -32.53
C ALA A 104 -37.34 7.33 -32.70
N SER A 105 -37.28 8.14 -33.75
CA SER A 105 -38.48 8.80 -34.29
C SER A 105 -39.05 7.96 -35.42
N ASN A 106 -40.13 7.26 -35.08
CA ASN A 106 -41.10 6.71 -36.02
C ASN A 106 -41.74 7.84 -36.84
N GLU A 107 -41.66 7.78 -38.17
CA GLU A 107 -42.79 7.66 -39.12
C GLU A 107 -42.29 7.39 -40.55
#